data_AF-A0A8T6HR61-F1
#
_entry.id   AF-A0A8T6HR61-F1
#
_cell.length_a   1.000
_cell.length_b   1.000
_cell.length_c   1.000
_cell.angle_alpha   90.00
_cell.angle_beta   90.00
_cell.angle_gamma   90.00
#
_symmetry.space_group_name_H-M   'P 1'
#
loop_
_entity.id
_entity.type
_entity.pdbx_description
1 polymer ?
#
loop_
_entity_poly.entity_id
_entity_poly.type
_entity_poly.pdbx_seq_one_letter_code
_entity_poly.pdbx_strand_id
1 'polypeptide(L)'
;MGLFDRAKSRAGSLIGDANAREVKRLSGAVDAVAEWEPQFERLRNDELAAKTTEFIERLEDGASLDDILPEAFAVVREAAKRQVQMRHYDVQIVGGIVLHQGKISEMRTGEGKTLVATLALYLNALEGDGAHLITVNDYLAKRDAQWMAPIYHSLGLSVGVLQHRAAFMFDPEADSTVDIENPESMDEEELRRRRELGDLKMLRPVPRQEAY
;
A
#
# COMPACT_ATOMS: atom_id res chain seq x y z
N MET A 1 36.35 36.59 -10.97
CA MET A 1 35.22 36.21 -10.10
C MET A 1 33.96 36.86 -10.68
N GLY A 2 33.27 36.14 -11.56
CA GLY A 2 32.38 36.70 -12.57
C GLY A 2 31.04 37.21 -12.03
N LEU A 3 30.55 38.29 -12.63
CA LEU A 3 29.25 38.95 -12.36
C LEU A 3 28.02 38.04 -12.49
N PHE A 4 28.18 36.77 -12.91
CA PHE A 4 27.11 35.79 -13.05
C PHE A 4 26.85 34.94 -11.79
N ASP A 5 27.75 34.96 -10.80
CA ASP A 5 27.57 34.16 -9.56
C ASP A 5 26.66 34.83 -8.51
N ARG A 6 26.34 36.12 -8.67
CA ARG A 6 25.47 36.85 -7.74
C ARG A 6 23.97 36.78 -8.07
N ALA A 7 23.59 36.17 -9.18
CA ALA A 7 22.19 36.11 -9.61
C ALA A 7 21.41 34.89 -9.09
N LYS A 8 22.08 33.86 -8.55
CA LYS A 8 21.39 32.67 -8.01
C LYS A 8 20.94 32.77 -6.55
N SER A 9 21.33 33.81 -5.80
CA SER A 9 21.08 33.86 -4.35
C SER A 9 19.93 34.79 -3.90
N ARG A 10 19.06 35.28 -4.80
CA ARG A 10 18.00 36.23 -4.43
C ARG A 10 16.57 35.90 -4.88
N ALA A 11 16.36 34.80 -5.61
CA ALA A 11 15.01 34.32 -5.95
C ALA A 11 14.49 33.20 -5.02
N GLY A 12 15.37 32.53 -4.27
CA GLY A 12 15.01 31.37 -3.44
C GLY A 12 14.72 31.66 -1.97
N SER A 13 14.79 32.92 -1.51
CA SER A 13 14.69 33.25 -0.07
C SER A 13 13.53 34.17 0.31
N LEU A 14 12.62 34.48 -0.61
CA LEU A 14 11.49 35.39 -0.36
C LEU A 14 10.13 34.71 -0.36
N ILE A 15 10.08 33.44 -0.78
CA ILE A 15 8.92 32.57 -0.72
C ILE A 15 9.45 31.32 -0.03
N GLY A 16 9.13 31.10 1.25
CA GLY A 16 9.62 29.93 1.97
C GLY A 16 9.35 28.64 1.20
N ASP A 17 10.22 27.63 1.37
CA ASP A 17 10.14 26.35 0.68
C ASP A 17 8.69 25.82 0.71
N ALA A 18 8.07 25.76 -0.46
CA ALA A 18 6.67 25.36 -0.61
C ALA A 18 6.46 23.91 -0.13
N ASN A 19 7.47 23.05 -0.31
CA ASN A 19 7.43 21.68 0.16
C ASN A 19 7.52 21.62 1.68
N ALA A 20 8.42 22.41 2.30
CA ALA A 20 8.49 22.49 3.75
C ALA A 20 7.18 23.01 4.38
N ARG A 21 6.50 23.96 3.70
CA ARG A 21 5.18 24.43 4.14
C ARG A 21 4.10 23.36 4.01
N GLU A 22 4.10 22.58 2.94
CA GLU A 22 3.16 21.48 2.76
C GLU A 22 3.37 20.37 3.78
N VAL A 23 4.62 19.96 4.02
CA VAL A 23 4.95 18.98 5.07
C VAL A 23 4.48 19.48 6.44
N LYS A 24 4.68 20.76 6.74
CA LYS A 24 4.18 21.37 7.98
C LYS A 24 2.66 21.40 8.05
N ARG A 25 1.96 21.63 6.94
CA ARG A 25 0.49 21.58 6.89
C ARG A 25 -0.03 20.18 7.22
N LEU A 26 0.70 19.15 6.78
CA LEU A 26 0.33 17.75 6.99
C LEU A 26 0.69 17.22 8.38
N SER A 27 1.45 17.96 9.21
CA SER A 27 1.85 17.48 10.54
C SER A 27 0.63 17.19 11.43
N GLY A 28 -0.41 18.01 11.37
CA GLY A 28 -1.63 17.77 12.15
C GLY A 28 -2.34 16.46 11.78
N ALA A 29 -2.30 16.06 10.51
CA ALA A 29 -2.85 14.77 10.08
C ALA A 29 -1.98 13.60 10.55
N VAL A 30 -0.65 13.78 10.59
CA VAL A 30 0.27 12.78 11.17
C VAL A 30 0.01 12.59 12.66
N ASP A 31 -0.18 13.68 13.39
CA ASP A 31 -0.50 13.64 14.82
C ASP A 31 -1.83 12.91 15.05
N ALA A 32 -2.87 13.22 14.26
CA ALA A 32 -4.15 12.53 14.32
C ALA A 32 -4.04 11.02 14.05
N VAL A 33 -3.18 10.59 13.11
CA VAL A 33 -2.89 9.15 12.90
C VAL A 33 -2.23 8.54 14.14
N ALA A 34 -1.27 9.24 14.75
CA ALA A 34 -0.54 8.75 15.91
C ALA A 34 -1.42 8.60 17.16
N GLU A 35 -2.47 9.42 17.30
CA GLU A 35 -3.41 9.35 18.43
C GLU A 35 -4.23 8.04 18.48
N TRP A 36 -4.45 7.41 17.33
CA TRP A 36 -5.15 6.12 17.24
C TRP A 36 -4.27 4.92 17.61
N GLU A 37 -2.95 5.04 17.46
CA GLU A 37 -2.02 3.92 17.60
C GLU A 37 -2.14 3.17 18.94
N PRO A 38 -2.19 3.83 20.12
CA PRO A 38 -2.33 3.12 21.40
C PRO A 38 -3.64 2.31 21.48
N GLN A 39 -4.70 2.76 20.81
CA GLN A 39 -6.00 2.10 20.83
C GLN A 39 -5.93 0.83 19.98
N PHE A 40 -5.31 0.90 18.80
CA PHE A 40 -5.19 -0.22 17.87
C PHE A 40 -4.14 -1.26 18.26
N GLU A 41 -3.08 -0.85 18.96
CA GLU A 41 -2.14 -1.80 19.58
C GLU A 41 -2.83 -2.78 20.55
N ARG A 42 -3.96 -2.38 21.15
CA ARG A 42 -4.71 -3.20 22.10
C ARG A 42 -5.74 -4.11 21.44
N LEU A 43 -6.08 -3.86 20.17
CA LEU A 43 -7.04 -4.68 19.43
C LEU A 43 -6.44 -6.02 19.04
N ARG A 44 -7.24 -7.07 19.09
CA ARG A 44 -6.93 -8.36 18.45
C ARG A 44 -6.97 -8.23 16.93
N ASN A 45 -6.49 -9.25 16.22
CA ASN A 45 -6.45 -9.21 14.76
C ASN A 45 -7.84 -9.15 14.14
N ASP A 46 -8.82 -9.86 14.70
CA ASP A 46 -10.21 -9.84 14.25
C ASP A 46 -10.88 -8.48 14.50
N GLU A 47 -10.60 -7.85 15.65
CA GLU A 47 -11.09 -6.51 15.97
C GLU A 47 -10.46 -5.45 15.07
N LEU A 48 -9.17 -5.58 14.75
CA LEU A 48 -8.49 -4.67 13.81
C LEU A 48 -9.03 -4.84 12.38
N ALA A 49 -9.32 -6.08 11.96
CA ALA A 49 -9.93 -6.36 10.66
C ALA A 49 -11.37 -5.83 10.57
N ALA A 50 -12.15 -5.87 11.67
CA ALA A 50 -13.50 -5.34 11.71
C ALA A 50 -13.58 -3.83 11.44
N LYS A 51 -12.48 -3.09 11.65
CA LYS A 51 -12.39 -1.67 11.26
C LYS A 51 -12.65 -1.43 9.78
N THR A 52 -12.28 -2.36 8.91
CA THR A 52 -12.57 -2.26 7.48
C THR A 52 -14.08 -2.16 7.24
N THR A 53 -14.87 -3.02 7.90
CA THR A 53 -16.33 -2.98 7.81
C THR A 53 -16.89 -1.66 8.36
N GLU A 54 -16.40 -1.21 9.53
CA GLU A 54 -16.81 0.08 10.11
C GLU A 54 -16.53 1.27 9.18
N PHE A 55 -15.40 1.25 8.45
CA PHE A 55 -15.08 2.31 7.49
C PHE A 55 -15.99 2.28 6.27
N ILE A 56 -16.26 1.08 5.71
CA ILE A 56 -17.17 0.94 4.57
C ILE A 56 -18.57 1.45 4.95
N GLU A 57 -19.10 1.06 6.12
CA GLU A 57 -20.39 1.54 6.62
C GLU A 57 -20.41 3.08 6.77
N ARG A 58 -19.33 3.67 7.29
CA ARG A 58 -19.22 5.14 7.39
C ARG A 58 -19.20 5.84 6.04
N LEU A 59 -18.56 5.25 5.03
CA LEU A 59 -18.54 5.79 3.67
C LEU A 59 -19.94 5.69 3.04
N GLU A 60 -20.65 4.58 3.25
CA GLU A 60 -22.05 4.42 2.83
C GLU A 60 -22.98 5.44 3.50
N ASP A 61 -22.72 5.79 4.76
CA ASP A 61 -23.43 6.82 5.53
C ASP A 61 -23.02 8.27 5.14
N GLY A 62 -22.10 8.44 4.18
CA GLY A 62 -21.74 9.72 3.59
C GLY A 62 -20.49 10.40 4.15
N ALA A 63 -19.68 9.70 4.95
CA ALA A 63 -18.34 10.17 5.27
C ALA A 63 -17.46 10.19 4.01
N SER A 64 -16.48 11.09 3.96
CA SER A 64 -15.46 11.09 2.91
C SER A 64 -14.24 10.24 3.30
N LEU A 65 -13.42 9.86 2.31
CA LEU A 65 -12.13 9.23 2.56
C LEU A 65 -11.22 10.08 3.47
N ASP A 66 -11.26 11.40 3.32
CA ASP A 66 -10.51 12.33 4.17
C ASP A 66 -10.97 12.27 5.64
N ASP A 67 -12.26 12.03 5.91
CA ASP A 67 -12.80 11.93 7.26
C ASP A 67 -12.34 10.66 7.99
N ILE A 68 -12.15 9.55 7.25
CA ILE A 68 -11.69 8.27 7.81
C ILE A 68 -10.16 8.11 7.74
N LEU A 69 -9.47 8.95 6.97
CA LEU A 69 -8.03 8.80 6.67
C LEU A 69 -7.17 8.59 7.92
N PRO A 70 -7.28 9.40 9.00
CA PRO A 70 -6.39 9.25 10.15
C PRO A 70 -6.51 7.87 10.80
N GLU A 71 -7.75 7.38 10.93
CA GLU A 71 -8.07 6.11 11.54
C GLU A 71 -7.67 4.94 10.62
N ALA A 72 -8.00 5.03 9.33
CA ALA A 72 -7.63 4.04 8.33
C ALA A 72 -6.10 3.87 8.20
N PHE A 73 -5.34 4.96 8.21
CA PHE A 73 -3.88 4.91 8.16
C PHE A 73 -3.27 4.31 9.42
N ALA A 74 -3.88 4.55 10.59
CA ALA A 74 -3.46 3.92 11.83
C ALA A 74 -3.73 2.40 11.84
N VAL A 75 -4.86 1.96 11.28
CA VAL A 75 -5.16 0.53 11.07
C VAL A 75 -4.12 -0.13 10.18
N VAL A 76 -3.78 0.48 9.05
CA VAL A 76 -2.75 -0.04 8.13
C VAL A 76 -1.37 -0.06 8.78
N ARG A 77 -1.01 0.97 9.56
CA ARG A 77 0.25 1.01 10.32
C ARG A 77 0.35 -0.17 11.29
N GLU A 78 -0.71 -0.42 12.05
CA GLU A 78 -0.73 -1.52 13.03
C GLU A 78 -0.72 -2.89 12.32
N ALA A 79 -1.46 -3.03 11.22
CA ALA A 79 -1.42 -4.25 10.39
C ALA A 79 -0.02 -4.50 9.81
N ALA A 80 0.67 -3.46 9.31
CA ALA A 80 2.04 -3.58 8.82
C ALA A 80 3.03 -4.01 9.91
N LYS A 81 2.88 -3.44 11.12
CA LYS A 81 3.69 -3.84 12.29
C LYS A 81 3.48 -5.31 12.64
N ARG A 82 2.26 -5.83 12.53
CA ARG A 82 1.93 -7.24 12.82
C ARG A 82 2.37 -8.21 11.73
N GLN A 83 2.07 -7.89 10.47
CA GLN A 83 2.22 -8.82 9.36
C GLN A 83 3.61 -8.82 8.75
N VAL A 84 4.24 -7.65 8.64
CA VAL A 84 5.55 -7.49 7.98
C VAL A 84 6.62 -6.93 8.91
N GLN A 85 6.31 -6.76 10.21
CA GLN A 85 7.23 -6.26 11.24
C GLN A 85 7.79 -4.87 10.93
N MET A 86 7.04 -4.05 10.19
CA MET A 86 7.42 -2.70 9.83
C MET A 86 6.34 -1.72 10.27
N ARG A 87 6.70 -0.82 11.18
CA ARG A 87 5.87 0.33 11.55
C ARG A 87 6.19 1.49 10.62
N HIS A 88 5.17 2.10 10.02
CA HIS A 88 5.38 3.32 9.23
C HIS A 88 5.97 4.46 10.07
N TYR A 89 6.97 5.14 9.53
CA TYR A 89 7.47 6.40 10.05
C TYR A 89 6.53 7.56 9.70
N ASP A 90 6.66 8.67 10.42
CA ASP A 90 5.81 9.86 10.20
C ASP A 90 5.98 10.44 8.79
N VAL A 91 7.21 10.44 8.27
CA VAL A 91 7.48 10.83 6.87
C VAL A 91 6.81 9.90 5.84
N GLN A 92 6.60 8.63 6.20
CA GLN A 92 5.89 7.67 5.37
C GLN A 92 4.37 7.90 5.40
N ILE A 93 3.82 8.31 6.55
CA ILE A 93 2.43 8.78 6.64
C ILE A 93 2.21 10.00 5.75
N VAL A 94 3.11 10.99 5.80
CA VAL A 94 3.07 12.14 4.90
C VAL A 94 3.08 11.68 3.44
N GLY A 95 3.96 10.73 3.09
CA GLY A 95 4.00 10.15 1.75
C GLY A 95 2.67 9.51 1.33
N GLY A 96 2.03 8.75 2.21
CA GLY A 96 0.72 8.13 1.97
C GLY A 96 -0.38 9.16 1.74
N ILE A 97 -0.41 10.24 2.54
CA ILE A 97 -1.39 11.33 2.39
C ILE A 97 -1.19 12.04 1.04
N VAL A 98 0.07 12.31 0.66
CA VAL A 98 0.40 12.92 -0.63
C VAL A 98 -0.07 12.05 -1.79
N LEU A 99 0.09 10.72 -1.71
CA LEU A 99 -0.41 9.80 -2.72
C LEU A 99 -1.94 9.80 -2.81
N HIS A 100 -2.64 9.77 -1.67
CA HIS A 100 -4.10 9.85 -1.64
C HIS A 100 -4.62 11.17 -2.25
N GLN A 101 -3.92 12.28 -2.03
CA GLN A 101 -4.24 13.58 -2.64
C GLN A 101 -3.96 13.67 -4.16
N GLY A 102 -3.60 12.56 -4.81
CA GLY A 102 -3.29 12.51 -6.25
C GLY A 102 -2.00 13.24 -6.63
N LYS A 103 -1.08 13.44 -5.66
CA LYS A 103 0.20 14.14 -5.86
C LYS A 103 1.35 13.12 -5.93
N ILE A 104 2.50 13.61 -6.42
CA ILE A 104 3.74 12.82 -6.46
C ILE A 104 4.46 12.93 -5.11
N SER A 105 4.67 11.79 -4.46
CA SER A 105 5.54 11.70 -3.28
C SER A 105 6.98 11.39 -3.72
N GLU A 106 7.86 12.40 -3.70
CA GLU A 106 9.29 12.20 -3.93
C GLU A 106 9.95 11.67 -2.65
N MET A 107 10.46 10.44 -2.74
CA MET A 107 11.14 9.75 -1.66
C MET A 107 12.48 9.20 -2.15
N ARG A 108 13.49 9.17 -1.30
CA ARG A 108 14.79 8.56 -1.61
C ARG A 108 14.70 7.03 -1.58
N THR A 109 15.65 6.38 -2.23
CA THR A 109 15.81 4.92 -2.13
C THR A 109 16.06 4.53 -0.67
N GLY A 110 15.33 3.51 -0.19
CA GLY A 110 15.42 3.05 1.19
C GLY A 110 14.40 3.69 2.15
N GLU A 111 13.65 4.72 1.73
CA GLU A 111 12.61 5.34 2.57
C GLU A 111 11.29 4.53 2.62
N GLY A 112 11.26 3.33 2.03
CA GLY A 112 10.12 2.42 2.13
C GLY A 112 8.93 2.76 1.24
N LYS A 113 9.16 3.19 -0.01
CA LYS A 113 8.11 3.53 -1.00
C LYS A 113 7.02 2.46 -1.13
N THR A 114 7.41 1.19 -1.14
CA THR A 114 6.48 0.06 -1.23
C THR A 114 5.55 -0.02 -0.01
N LEU A 115 6.09 0.19 1.20
CA LEU A 115 5.31 0.24 2.43
C LEU A 115 4.40 1.48 2.49
N VAL A 116 4.85 2.62 1.98
CA VAL A 116 4.07 3.86 1.92
C VAL A 116 2.82 3.70 1.05
N ALA A 117 2.94 3.00 -0.08
CA ALA A 117 1.82 2.78 -0.98
C ALA A 117 0.65 2.06 -0.30
N THR A 118 0.91 1.24 0.73
CA THR A 118 -0.15 0.48 1.41
C THR A 118 -1.19 1.34 2.10
N LEU A 119 -0.79 2.52 2.58
CA LEU A 119 -1.69 3.46 3.22
C LEU A 119 -2.75 3.97 2.25
N ALA A 120 -2.30 4.49 1.10
CA ALA A 120 -3.19 5.04 0.09
C ALA A 120 -3.98 3.94 -0.62
N LEU A 121 -3.35 2.80 -0.96
CA LEU A 121 -4.05 1.69 -1.61
C LEU A 121 -5.19 1.15 -0.75
N TYR A 122 -4.94 0.92 0.54
CA TYR A 122 -5.99 0.48 1.46
C TYR A 122 -7.13 1.50 1.53
N LEU A 123 -6.84 2.78 1.83
CA LEU A 123 -7.87 3.80 2.00
C LEU A 123 -8.77 3.94 0.76
N ASN A 124 -8.17 4.09 -0.43
CA ASN A 124 -8.96 4.31 -1.64
C ASN A 124 -9.68 3.04 -2.12
N ALA A 125 -9.22 1.84 -1.75
CA ALA A 125 -9.92 0.60 -2.08
C ALA A 125 -11.25 0.45 -1.30
N LEU A 126 -11.44 1.18 -0.19
CA LEU A 126 -12.65 1.08 0.64
C LEU A 126 -13.91 1.62 -0.05
N GLU A 127 -13.78 2.39 -1.14
CA GLU A 127 -14.93 2.82 -1.96
C GLU A 127 -15.51 1.68 -2.83
N GLY A 128 -14.83 0.54 -2.90
CA GLY A 128 -15.30 -0.64 -3.64
C GLY A 128 -14.93 -0.65 -5.13
N ASP A 129 -14.37 0.44 -5.66
CA ASP A 129 -13.92 0.55 -7.05
C ASP A 129 -12.53 -0.08 -7.31
N GLY A 130 -11.86 -0.53 -6.24
CA GLY A 130 -10.50 -1.08 -6.28
C GLY A 130 -9.40 -0.01 -6.39
N ALA A 131 -8.14 -0.44 -6.24
CA ALA A 131 -6.98 0.44 -6.34
C ALA A 131 -5.81 -0.26 -7.05
N HIS A 132 -5.24 0.37 -8.07
CA HIS A 132 -4.17 -0.23 -8.89
C HIS A 132 -2.79 0.32 -8.54
N LEU A 133 -1.88 -0.57 -8.13
CA LEU A 133 -0.45 -0.29 -8.00
C LEU A 133 0.30 -0.72 -9.27
N ILE A 134 0.83 0.25 -10.01
CA ILE A 134 1.59 0.00 -11.24
C ILE A 134 3.08 -0.01 -10.91
N THR A 135 3.78 -1.04 -11.38
CA THR A 135 5.24 -1.17 -11.26
C THR A 135 5.89 -1.23 -12.64
N VAL A 136 7.21 -1.09 -12.69
CA VAL A 136 7.95 -1.08 -13.97
C VAL A 136 8.08 -2.46 -14.63
N ASN A 137 7.81 -3.55 -13.90
CA ASN A 137 7.86 -4.91 -14.45
C ASN A 137 7.10 -5.94 -13.59
N ASP A 138 6.80 -7.08 -14.20
CA ASP A 138 6.11 -8.22 -13.60
C ASP A 138 6.79 -8.76 -12.33
N TYR A 139 8.13 -8.69 -12.25
CA TYR A 139 8.88 -9.14 -11.08
C TYR A 139 8.57 -8.28 -9.85
N LEU A 140 8.57 -6.96 -9.99
CA LEU A 140 8.26 -6.04 -8.90
C LEU A 140 6.79 -6.15 -8.48
N ALA A 141 5.85 -6.26 -9.44
CA ALA A 141 4.44 -6.46 -9.14
C ALA A 141 4.23 -7.70 -8.25
N LYS A 142 4.85 -8.82 -8.63
CA LYS A 142 4.78 -10.08 -7.88
C LYS A 142 5.44 -9.98 -6.50
N ARG A 143 6.67 -9.48 -6.45
CA ARG A 143 7.44 -9.34 -5.20
C ARG A 143 6.70 -8.44 -4.21
N ASP A 144 6.21 -7.30 -4.68
CA ASP A 144 5.53 -6.32 -3.82
C ASP A 144 4.20 -6.87 -3.33
N ALA A 145 3.46 -7.63 -4.15
CA ALA A 145 2.28 -8.34 -3.70
C ALA A 145 2.60 -9.41 -2.65
N GLN A 146 3.57 -10.30 -2.88
CA GLN A 146 3.96 -11.32 -1.90
C GLN A 146 4.38 -10.73 -0.55
N TRP A 147 4.95 -9.52 -0.57
CA TRP A 147 5.40 -8.86 0.63
C TRP A 147 4.30 -8.05 1.32
N MET A 148 3.51 -7.26 0.59
CA MET A 148 2.53 -6.33 1.18
C MET A 148 1.10 -6.90 1.27
N ALA A 149 0.74 -7.90 0.46
CA ALA A 149 -0.60 -8.51 0.48
C ALA A 149 -1.04 -9.06 1.84
N PRO A 150 -0.16 -9.62 2.70
CA PRO A 150 -0.53 -10.00 4.06
C PRO A 150 -1.18 -8.87 4.86
N ILE A 151 -0.78 -7.61 4.63
CA ILE A 151 -1.36 -6.44 5.30
C ILE A 151 -2.83 -6.29 4.89
N TYR A 152 -3.11 -6.20 3.60
CA TYR A 152 -4.46 -6.03 3.06
C TYR A 152 -5.36 -7.23 3.39
N HIS A 153 -4.84 -8.45 3.24
CA HIS A 153 -5.57 -9.68 3.54
C HIS A 153 -5.94 -9.76 5.02
N SER A 154 -5.04 -9.38 5.93
CA SER A 154 -5.35 -9.35 7.37
C SER A 154 -6.42 -8.32 7.75
N LEU A 155 -6.68 -7.34 6.86
CA LEU A 155 -7.73 -6.34 6.98
C LEU A 155 -8.96 -6.66 6.10
N GLY A 156 -9.05 -7.89 5.56
CA GLY A 156 -10.22 -8.34 4.81
C GLY A 156 -10.28 -7.94 3.34
N LEU A 157 -9.21 -7.34 2.79
CA LEU A 157 -9.14 -7.00 1.37
C LEU A 157 -8.46 -8.11 0.55
N SER A 158 -8.95 -8.34 -0.67
CA SER A 158 -8.32 -9.22 -1.66
C SER A 158 -7.22 -8.51 -2.45
N VAL A 159 -6.23 -9.26 -2.95
CA VAL A 159 -5.13 -8.71 -3.74
C VAL A 159 -4.89 -9.57 -4.97
N GLY A 160 -5.11 -8.97 -6.15
CA GLY A 160 -4.78 -9.55 -7.45
C GLY A 160 -3.41 -9.09 -7.96
N VAL A 161 -2.74 -9.94 -8.75
CA VAL A 161 -1.49 -9.62 -9.44
C VAL A 161 -1.64 -9.92 -10.92
N LEU A 162 -1.50 -8.90 -11.75
CA LEU A 162 -1.53 -9.03 -13.20
C LEU A 162 -0.09 -8.98 -13.76
N GLN A 163 0.28 -10.02 -14.50
CA GLN A 163 1.51 -10.10 -15.27
C GLN A 163 1.20 -10.22 -16.76
N HIS A 164 2.20 -10.10 -17.63
CA HIS A 164 1.99 -10.19 -19.08
C HIS A 164 1.31 -11.51 -19.50
N ARG A 165 1.75 -12.64 -18.94
CA ARG A 165 1.29 -13.99 -19.29
C ARG A 165 0.60 -14.72 -18.15
N ALA A 166 0.25 -14.07 -17.04
CA ALA A 166 -0.37 -14.76 -15.92
C ALA A 166 -1.13 -13.78 -15.05
N ALA A 167 -2.04 -14.32 -14.25
CA ALA A 167 -2.69 -13.61 -13.16
C ALA A 167 -2.70 -14.48 -11.91
N PHE A 168 -2.66 -13.83 -10.75
CA PHE A 168 -2.63 -14.50 -9.45
C PHE A 168 -3.54 -13.79 -8.47
N MET A 169 -4.10 -14.55 -7.53
CA MET A 169 -4.67 -14.03 -6.29
C MET A 169 -3.71 -14.33 -5.14
N PHE A 170 -3.58 -13.38 -4.22
CA PHE A 170 -2.95 -13.66 -2.95
C PHE A 170 -3.79 -14.65 -2.16
N ASP A 171 -3.14 -15.70 -1.71
CA ASP A 171 -3.74 -16.77 -0.92
C ASP A 171 -2.65 -17.31 0.03
N PRO A 172 -2.75 -17.07 1.34
CA PRO A 172 -1.73 -17.48 2.30
C PRO A 172 -1.55 -19.00 2.35
N GLU A 173 -2.56 -19.77 1.94
CA GLU A 173 -2.56 -21.23 1.93
C GLU A 173 -2.10 -21.81 0.58
N ALA A 174 -1.83 -20.98 -0.44
CA ALA A 174 -1.40 -21.47 -1.76
C ALA A 174 -0.05 -22.20 -1.77
N ASP A 175 0.73 -22.10 -0.69
CA ASP A 175 1.93 -22.91 -0.45
C ASP A 175 1.57 -24.38 -0.15
N SER A 176 0.33 -24.65 0.27
CA SER A 176 -0.23 -25.97 0.60
C SER A 176 -1.38 -26.35 -0.34
N THR A 177 -1.09 -27.21 -1.31
CA THR A 177 -2.07 -28.04 -2.06
C THR A 177 -3.22 -27.31 -2.77
N VAL A 178 -3.05 -26.95 -4.04
CA VAL A 178 -4.18 -26.79 -4.97
C VAL A 178 -3.78 -27.29 -6.36
N ASP A 179 -4.48 -28.33 -6.81
CA ASP A 179 -4.48 -28.83 -8.19
C ASP A 179 -4.95 -27.74 -9.14
N ILE A 180 -4.20 -27.53 -10.21
CA ILE A 180 -4.49 -26.48 -11.18
C ILE A 180 -5.55 -27.02 -12.14
N GLU A 181 -6.83 -26.81 -11.84
CA GLU A 181 -7.84 -26.87 -12.89
C GLU A 181 -7.70 -25.61 -13.76
N ASN A 182 -6.84 -25.75 -14.77
CA ASN A 182 -6.77 -24.96 -16.00
C ASN A 182 -6.10 -23.56 -15.91
N PRO A 183 -4.77 -23.46 -16.06
CA PRO A 183 -4.09 -22.21 -16.30
C PRO A 183 -4.02 -21.97 -17.82
N GLU A 184 -4.95 -21.21 -18.39
CA GLU A 184 -4.76 -20.70 -19.75
C GLU A 184 -3.59 -19.70 -19.76
N SER A 185 -2.33 -20.16 -19.75
CA SER A 185 -1.13 -19.44 -20.22
C SER A 185 0.24 -19.98 -19.73
N MET A 186 0.32 -20.93 -18.79
CA MET A 186 1.61 -21.42 -18.27
C MET A 186 1.68 -22.94 -18.23
N ASP A 187 2.78 -23.49 -18.76
CA ASP A 187 3.14 -24.91 -18.69
C ASP A 187 3.25 -25.39 -17.24
N GLU A 188 2.72 -26.58 -16.94
CA GLU A 188 2.73 -27.20 -15.60
C GLU A 188 4.16 -27.39 -15.08
N GLU A 189 5.10 -27.74 -15.95
CA GLU A 189 6.50 -27.93 -15.59
C GLU A 189 7.16 -26.60 -15.16
N GLU A 190 6.83 -25.51 -15.84
CA GLU A 190 7.30 -24.17 -15.50
C GLU A 190 6.69 -23.67 -14.19
N LEU A 191 5.39 -23.90 -13.96
CA LEU A 191 4.75 -23.59 -12.69
C LEU A 191 5.38 -24.35 -11.52
N ARG A 192 5.66 -25.64 -11.70
CA ARG A 192 6.33 -26.47 -10.70
C ARG A 192 7.71 -25.94 -10.36
N ARG A 193 8.52 -25.63 -11.39
CA ARG A 193 9.86 -25.06 -11.22
C ARG A 193 9.84 -23.72 -10.50
N ARG A 194 8.90 -22.84 -10.82
CA ARG A 194 8.76 -21.54 -10.14
C ARG A 194 8.34 -21.71 -8.67
N ARG A 195 7.47 -22.67 -8.34
CA ARG A 195 7.13 -22.98 -6.94
C ARG A 195 8.33 -23.50 -6.16
N GLU A 196 9.10 -24.44 -6.73
CA GLU A 196 10.32 -24.98 -6.09
C GLU A 196 11.35 -23.89 -5.77
N LEU A 197 11.39 -22.83 -6.58
CA LEU A 197 12.23 -21.65 -6.35
C LEU A 197 11.66 -20.65 -5.31
N GLY A 198 10.50 -20.95 -4.70
CA GLY A 198 9.79 -20.05 -3.79
C GLY A 198 9.15 -18.85 -4.49
N ASP A 199 9.11 -18.89 -5.82
CA ASP A 199 8.85 -17.76 -6.69
C ASP A 199 7.35 -17.44 -6.78
N LEU A 200 6.48 -18.35 -6.30
CA LEU A 200 5.02 -18.22 -6.25
C LEU A 200 4.46 -18.30 -4.82
N LYS A 201 5.31 -18.03 -3.82
CA LYS A 201 4.89 -18.06 -2.41
C LYS A 201 3.61 -17.26 -2.19
N MET A 202 2.59 -17.87 -1.60
CA MET A 202 1.27 -17.27 -1.31
C MET A 202 0.52 -16.68 -2.53
N LEU A 203 0.82 -17.13 -3.75
CA LEU A 203 0.16 -16.67 -4.98
C LEU A 203 -0.47 -17.86 -5.71
N ARG A 204 -1.82 -17.88 -5.75
CA ARG A 204 -2.59 -18.88 -6.49
C ARG A 204 -2.83 -18.38 -7.92
N PRO A 205 -2.46 -19.14 -8.98
CA PRO A 205 -2.80 -18.78 -10.35
C PRO A 205 -4.31 -18.74 -10.56
N VAL A 206 -4.80 -17.73 -11.28
CA VAL A 206 -6.22 -17.53 -11.60
C VAL A 206 -6.41 -17.01 -13.03
N PRO A 207 -7.61 -17.13 -13.62
CA PRO A 207 -7.96 -16.37 -14.82
C PRO A 207 -7.83 -14.86 -14.58
N ARG A 208 -7.47 -14.10 -15.62
CA ARG A 208 -7.30 -12.64 -15.51
C ARG A 208 -8.55 -11.91 -15.00
N GLN A 209 -9.73 -12.44 -15.30
CA GLN A 209 -11.01 -11.87 -14.86
C GLN A 209 -11.24 -12.00 -13.36
N GLU A 210 -10.67 -13.01 -12.69
CA GLU A 210 -10.76 -13.17 -11.23
C GLU A 210 -9.77 -12.27 -10.48
N ALA A 211 -8.66 -11.89 -11.13
CA ALA A 211 -7.66 -10.99 -10.54
C ALA A 211 -7.99 -9.50 -10.68
N TYR A 212 -9.08 -9.16 -11.37
CA TYR A 212 -9.66 -7.81 -11.47
C TYR A 212 -10.81 -7.68 -10.48
#